data_AF-X0S3J5-F1
#
_entry.id   AF-X0S3J5-F1
#
_cell.length_a   1.000
_cell.length_b   1.000
_cell.length_c   1.000
_cell.angle_alpha   90.00
_cell.angle_beta   90.00
_cell.angle_gamma   90.00
#
_symmetry.space_group_name_H-M   'P 1'
#
loop_
_entity.id
_entity.type
_entity.pdbx_description
1 polymer ?
#
loop_
_entity_poly.entity_id
_entity_poly.type
_entity_poly.pdbx_seq_one_letter_code
_entity_poly.pdbx_strand_id
1 'polypeptide(L)' 'MKTKLLSLILLFFFAVHLYASPVDIMIGSRGYGMGGAYVAIANDPSAAYWNPAGLSQVDEISIMESNWIFQSVDDI' A
#
# COMPACT_ATOMS: atom_id res chain seq x y z
N MET A 1 19.57 -22.39 -21.60
CA MET A 1 18.40 -22.56 -20.71
C MET A 1 18.75 -22.30 -19.24
N LYS A 2 19.82 -22.92 -18.69
CA LYS A 2 20.23 -22.75 -17.28
C LYS A 2 20.57 -21.29 -16.88
N THR A 3 21.22 -20.53 -17.76
CA THR A 3 21.56 -19.12 -17.50
C THR A 3 20.33 -18.20 -17.48
N LYS A 4 19.37 -18.42 -18.39
CA LYS A 4 18.09 -17.67 -18.37
C LYS A 4 17.24 -18.00 -17.13
N LEU A 5 17.26 -19.26 -16.69
CA LEU A 5 16.60 -19.67 -15.45
C LEU A 5 17.24 -18.98 -14.23
N LEU A 6 18.57 -18.93 -14.16
CA LEU A 6 19.29 -18.23 -13.11
C LEU A 6 18.99 -16.72 -13.10
N SER A 7 18.97 -16.08 -14.27
CA SER A 7 18.60 -14.67 -14.39
C SER A 7 17.16 -14.41 -13.95
N LEU A 8 16.22 -15.31 -14.27
CA LEU A 8 14.83 -15.19 -13.83
C LEU A 8 14.68 -15.30 -12.31
N ILE A 9 15.41 -16.25 -11.70
CA ILE A 9 15.44 -16.42 -10.24
C ILE A 9 16.03 -15.17 -9.57
N LEU A 10 17.14 -14.64 -10.08
CA LEU A 10 17.75 -13.41 -9.57
C LEU A 10 16.80 -12.21 -9.67
N LEU A 11 16.08 -12.08 -10.78
CA LEU A 11 15.12 -11.00 -10.98
C LEU A 11 13.94 -11.10 -9.99
N PHE A 12 13.47 -12.32 -9.72
CA PHE A 12 12.42 -12.59 -8.74
C PHE A 12 12.84 -12.15 -7.32
N PHE A 13 14.03 -12.56 -6.86
CA PHE A 13 14.52 -12.18 -5.52
C PHE A 13 14.81 -10.69 -5.39
N PHE A 14 15.22 -10.01 -6.48
CA PHE A 14 15.38 -8.57 -6.49
C PHE A 14 14.03 -7.84 -6.39
N ALA A 15 12.99 -8.33 -7.08
CA ALA A 15 11.66 -7.73 -7.05
C ALA A 15 10.98 -7.82 -5.67
N VAL A 16 11.26 -8.86 -4.89
CA VAL A 16 10.74 -9.01 -3.51
C VAL A 16 11.19 -7.88 -2.58
N HIS A 17 12.31 -7.20 -2.89
CA HIS A 17 12.80 -6.06 -2.10
C HIS A 17 12.17 -4.72 -2.49
N LEU A 18 11.29 -4.69 -3.49
CA LEU A 18 10.52 -3.51 -3.88
C LEU A 18 9.22 -3.43 -3.06
N TYR A 19 9.29 -3.69 -1.75
CA TYR A 19 8.19 -3.29 -0.88
C TYR A 19 8.14 -1.76 -0.91
N ALA A 20 7.01 -1.21 -1.36
CA ALA A 20 6.65 0.13 -0.95
C ALA A 20 6.70 0.09 0.58
N SER A 21 7.55 0.90 1.20
CA SER A 21 7.38 1.27 2.60
C SER A 21 6.66 2.62 2.55
N PRO A 22 5.33 2.64 2.40
CA PRO A 22 4.64 3.76 2.97
C PRO A 22 4.99 3.74 4.45
N VAL A 23 5.11 4.91 5.05
CA VAL A 23 4.92 5.07 6.49
C VAL A 23 3.78 4.13 6.93
N ASP A 24 3.83 3.52 8.11
CA ASP A 24 2.76 2.66 8.68
C ASP A 24 1.46 3.47 8.92
N ILE A 25 0.97 4.11 7.87
CA ILE A 25 -0.25 4.87 7.79
C ILE A 25 -1.30 3.82 7.50
N MET A 26 -1.61 3.13 8.57
CA MET A 26 -2.69 2.17 8.73
C MET A 26 -4.05 2.88 8.59
N ILE A 27 -4.28 3.56 7.46
CA ILE A 27 -5.46 4.39 7.22
C ILE A 27 -6.06 4.03 5.88
N GLY A 28 -7.37 3.77 5.88
CA GLY A 28 -8.13 3.39 4.70
C GLY A 28 -8.03 1.90 4.37
N SER A 29 -9.19 1.29 4.12
CA SER A 29 -9.31 -0.15 3.84
C SER A 29 -8.61 -0.58 2.55
N ARG A 30 -8.56 0.29 1.52
CA ARG A 30 -7.88 0.00 0.25
C ARG A 30 -6.37 -0.05 0.39
N GLY A 31 -5.78 0.94 1.07
CA GLY A 31 -4.35 0.96 1.39
C GLY A 31 -3.90 -0.29 2.12
N TYR A 32 -4.67 -0.68 3.13
CA TYR A 32 -4.47 -1.92 3.88
C TYR A 32 -4.62 -3.20 3.04
N GLY A 33 -5.70 -3.31 2.27
CA GLY A 33 -5.96 -4.49 1.44
C GLY A 33 -4.88 -4.73 0.38
N MET A 34 -4.12 -3.69 0.02
CA MET A 34 -2.98 -3.76 -0.90
C MET A 34 -1.63 -3.98 -0.21
N GLY A 35 -1.60 -4.24 1.11
CA GLY A 35 -0.36 -4.39 1.87
C GLY A 35 0.52 -3.13 1.82
N GLY A 36 -0.10 -1.95 1.76
CA GLY A 36 0.58 -0.67 1.63
C GLY A 36 0.90 -0.24 0.19
N ALA A 37 0.63 -1.04 -0.83
CA ALA A 37 0.96 -0.69 -2.22
C ALA A 37 -0.07 0.25 -2.90
N TYR A 38 -0.50 1.33 -2.24
CA TYR A 38 -1.63 2.18 -2.71
C TYR A 38 -1.25 3.58 -3.21
N VAL A 39 -0.07 4.10 -2.86
CA VAL A 39 0.37 5.50 -3.11
C VAL A 39 0.10 6.00 -4.55
N ALA A 40 0.42 5.19 -5.56
CA ALA A 40 0.33 5.60 -6.97
C ALA A 40 -1.11 5.73 -7.50
N ILE A 41 -2.08 5.10 -6.84
CA ILE A 41 -3.47 5.02 -7.27
C ILE A 41 -4.44 5.55 -6.20
N ALA A 42 -3.94 6.30 -5.23
CA ALA A 42 -4.77 6.87 -4.18
C ALA A 42 -5.77 7.88 -4.77
N ASN A 43 -7.06 7.63 -4.59
CA ASN A 43 -8.14 8.38 -5.25
C ASN A 43 -9.45 8.36 -4.43
N ASP A 44 -9.33 8.29 -3.10
CA ASP A 44 -10.45 8.37 -2.16
C ASP A 44 -10.04 9.24 -0.94
N PRO A 45 -10.89 9.44 0.09
CA PRO A 45 -10.53 10.30 1.23
C PRO A 45 -9.23 9.91 1.93
N SER A 46 -8.81 8.64 1.85
CA SER A 46 -7.52 8.20 2.39
C SER A 46 -6.32 8.79 1.62
N ALA A 47 -6.52 9.30 0.41
CA ALA A 47 -5.47 9.94 -0.39
C ALA A 47 -4.82 11.12 0.32
N ALA A 48 -5.51 11.80 1.24
CA ALA A 48 -4.91 12.82 2.10
C ALA A 48 -3.69 12.29 2.90
N TYR A 49 -3.66 10.99 3.19
CA TYR A 49 -2.59 10.31 3.91
C TYR A 49 -1.62 9.59 2.96
N TRP A 50 -2.12 9.01 1.87
CA TRP A 50 -1.33 8.19 0.94
C TRP A 50 -0.62 9.00 -0.15
N ASN A 51 -1.32 9.95 -0.77
CA ASN A 51 -0.83 10.80 -1.86
C ASN A 51 -1.81 11.98 -2.09
N PRO A 52 -1.54 13.17 -1.53
CA PRO A 52 -2.42 14.33 -1.63
C PRO A 52 -2.73 14.77 -3.06
N ALA A 53 -1.88 14.48 -4.05
CA ALA A 53 -2.17 14.77 -5.45
C ALA A 53 -3.40 13.97 -5.96
N GLY A 54 -3.65 12.80 -5.38
CA GLY A 54 -4.80 11.95 -5.66
C GLY A 54 -6.15 12.54 -5.22
N LEU A 55 -6.16 13.51 -4.28
CA LEU A 55 -7.39 14.20 -3.88
C LEU A 55 -8.03 14.97 -5.04
N SER A 56 -7.23 15.39 -6.03
CA SER A 56 -7.75 16.02 -7.25
C SER A 56 -8.62 15.09 -8.11
N GLN A 57 -8.59 13.77 -7.85
CA GLN A 57 -9.34 12.74 -8.58
C GLN A 57 -10.57 12.27 -7.77
N VAL A 58 -10.85 12.89 -6.62
CA VAL A 58 -12.01 12.55 -5.78
C VAL A 58 -13.19 13.41 -6.25
N ASP A 59 -14.05 12.81 -7.07
CA ASP A 59 -15.16 13.52 -7.72
C ASP A 59 -16.42 13.64 -6.85
N GLU A 60 -16.49 12.89 -5.74
CA GLU A 60 -17.67 12.84 -4.87
C GLU A 60 -17.30 13.03 -3.40
N ILE A 61 -18.20 13.68 -2.65
CA ILE A 61 -18.08 13.78 -1.20
C ILE A 61 -18.19 12.37 -0.61
N SER A 62 -17.08 11.89 -0.06
CA SER A 62 -16.98 10.58 0.57
C SER A 62 -16.33 10.73 1.93
N ILE A 63 -16.75 9.88 2.87
CA ILE A 63 -16.23 9.85 4.24
C ILE A 63 -15.55 8.51 4.43
N MET A 64 -14.31 8.55 4.89
CA MET A 64 -13.60 7.37 5.36
C MET A 64 -13.58 7.40 6.88
N GLU A 65 -13.99 6.28 7.47
CA GLU A 65 -13.85 6.02 8.90
C GLU A 65 -12.72 5.00 9.09
N SER A 66 -11.86 5.26 10.07
CA SER A 66 -10.77 4.37 10.44
C SER A 66 -10.80 4.15 11.94
N ASN A 67 -11.07 2.92 12.34
CA ASN A 67 -11.00 2.49 13.73
C ASN A 67 -9.62 1.91 14.08
N TRP A 68 -9.05 2.35 15.19
CA TRP A 68 -7.78 1.85 15.73
C TRP A 68 -7.98 0.52 16.48
N ILE A 69 -8.55 -0.50 15.84
CA ILE A 69 -8.90 -1.76 16.53
C ILE A 69 -7.69 -2.70 16.75
N PHE A 70 -6.54 -2.47 16.11
CA PHE A 70 -5.37 -3.34 16.29
C PHE A 70 -4.04 -2.58 16.40
N GLN A 71 -3.62 -2.31 17.63
CA GLN A 71 -2.20 -2.12 17.99
C GLN A 71 -1.68 -3.19 18.95
N SER A 72 -2.53 -4.09 19.48
CA SER A 72 -2.13 -5.10 20.48
C SER A 72 -1.85 -6.48 19.87
N VAL A 73 -1.08 -6.56 18.80
CA VAL A 73 -0.51 -7.87 18.37
C VAL A 73 0.52 -8.38 19.41
N ASP A 74 0.88 -7.55 20.39
CA ASP A 74 1.67 -7.93 21.56
C ASP A 74 0.87 -8.68 22.65
N ASP A 75 -0.46 -8.87 22.49
CA ASP A 75 -1.34 -9.52 23.49
C ASP A 75 -1.88 -10.92 23.09
N ILE A 76 -1.20 -11.66 22.17
CA ILE A 76 -1.49 -13.09 21.89
C ILE A 76 -0.26 -13.96 22.16
#